data_AF-A0A7J4IPD4-F1
#
_entry.id   AF-A0A7J4IPD4-F1
#
_cell.length_a   1.000
_cell.length_b   1.000
_cell.length_c   1.000
_cell.angle_alpha   90.00
_cell.angle_beta   90.00
_cell.angle_gamma   90.00
#
_symmetry.space_group_name_H-M   'P 1'
#
loop_
_entity.id
_entity.type
_entity.pdbx_description
1 polymer ?
#
loop_
_entity_poly.entity_id
_entity_poly.type
_entity_poly.pdbx_seq_one_letter_code
_entity_poly.pdbx_strand_id
1 'polypeptide(L)'
;MRTQDIVRKLRDEAGNGNVAVWEDGTMTVVPPDYPGEAAGRNPLVVLKPIRLVNEFELLDFALTDEGLLSTIEEAVRSAGGQCSREPGAQGR
;
A
#
# COMPACT_ATOMS: atom_id res chain seq x y z
N MET A 1 2.62 -10.84 -2.55
CA MET A 1 2.14 -9.49 -2.90
C MET A 1 3.32 -8.59 -3.20
N ARG A 2 3.25 -7.72 -4.22
CA ARG A 2 4.35 -6.79 -4.53
C ARG A 2 4.13 -5.43 -3.89
N THR A 3 5.19 -4.84 -3.34
CA THR A 3 5.13 -3.51 -2.73
C THR A 3 4.70 -2.44 -3.75
N GLN A 4 5.19 -2.55 -4.99
CA GLN A 4 4.85 -1.65 -6.09
C GLN A 4 3.36 -1.68 -6.46
N ASP A 5 2.72 -2.85 -6.43
CA ASP A 5 1.28 -2.95 -6.71
C ASP A 5 0.45 -2.21 -5.65
N ILE A 6 0.90 -2.23 -4.39
CA ILE A 6 0.28 -1.46 -3.30
C ILE A 6 0.42 0.04 -3.59
N VAL A 7 1.60 0.51 -3.97
CA VAL A 7 1.84 1.92 -4.32
C VAL A 7 0.95 2.36 -5.49
N ARG A 8 0.86 1.56 -6.55
CA ARG A 8 -0.04 1.83 -7.69
C ARG A 8 -1.48 1.94 -7.24
N LYS A 9 -1.95 1.00 -6.43
CA LYS A 9 -3.32 0.98 -5.91
C LYS A 9 -3.59 2.19 -5.00
N LEU A 10 -2.64 2.54 -4.13
CA LEU A 10 -2.73 3.75 -3.31
C LEU A 10 -2.84 5.01 -4.18
N ARG A 11 -2.06 5.11 -5.26
CA ARG A 11 -2.12 6.26 -6.17
C ARG A 11 -3.42 6.33 -6.95
N ASP A 12 -3.87 5.21 -7.50
CA ASP A 12 -5.12 5.10 -8.27
C ASP A 12 -6.33 5.50 -7.41
N GLU A 13 -6.30 5.13 -6.14
CA GLU A 13 -7.38 5.37 -5.18
C GLU A 13 -7.14 6.61 -4.31
N ALA A 14 -6.09 7.39 -4.63
CA ALA A 14 -5.76 8.62 -3.93
C ALA A 14 -6.87 9.65 -4.15
N GLY A 15 -7.71 9.84 -3.15
CA GLY A 15 -8.89 10.71 -3.21
C GLY A 15 -10.23 9.95 -3.16
N ASN A 16 -10.23 8.63 -3.38
CA ASN A 16 -11.44 7.80 -3.25
C ASN A 16 -11.60 7.21 -1.84
N GLY A 17 -10.51 6.87 -1.17
CA GLY A 17 -10.55 6.27 0.16
C GLY A 17 -9.20 5.78 0.65
N ASN A 18 -9.21 4.82 1.58
CA ASN A 18 -8.03 4.10 2.05
C ASN A 18 -7.93 2.74 1.37
N VAL A 19 -6.73 2.17 1.31
CA VAL A 19 -6.52 0.81 0.78
C VAL A 19 -6.33 -0.15 1.94
N ALA A 20 -7.26 -1.10 2.08
CA ALA A 20 -7.17 -2.19 3.03
C ALA A 20 -6.47 -3.39 2.38
N VAL A 21 -5.44 -3.91 3.04
CA VAL A 21 -4.72 -5.12 2.66
C VAL A 21 -5.21 -6.28 3.52
N TRP A 22 -5.60 -7.38 2.90
CA TRP A 22 -6.16 -8.56 3.56
C TRP A 22 -5.12 -9.66 3.75
N GLU A 23 -5.44 -10.63 4.62
CA GLU A 23 -4.54 -11.76 4.93
C GLU A 23 -4.20 -12.61 3.70
N ASP A 24 -5.15 -12.76 2.78
CA ASP A 24 -4.97 -13.45 1.49
C ASP A 24 -4.12 -12.64 0.48
N GLY A 25 -3.63 -11.46 0.87
CA GLY A 25 -2.85 -10.56 0.03
C GLY A 25 -3.68 -9.78 -0.98
N THR A 26 -5.02 -9.85 -0.91
CA THR A 26 -5.89 -8.98 -1.71
C THR A 26 -5.91 -7.57 -1.16
N MET A 27 -6.33 -6.62 -2.01
CA MET A 27 -6.42 -5.20 -1.66
C MET A 27 -7.81 -4.68 -2.04
N THR A 28 -8.48 -3.96 -1.15
CA THR A 28 -9.76 -3.32 -1.44
C THR A 28 -9.76 -1.88 -0.98
N VAL A 29 -10.56 -1.05 -1.64
CA VAL A 29 -10.78 0.33 -1.21
C VAL A 29 -11.83 0.33 -0.11
N VAL A 30 -11.50 0.99 0.98
CA VAL A 30 -12.39 1.23 2.11
C VAL A 30 -12.57 2.73 2.30
N PRO A 31 -13.70 3.20 2.84
CA PRO A 31 -13.93 4.62 3.08
C PRO A 31 -12.86 5.25 3.98
N PRO A 32 -12.64 6.57 3.91
CA PRO A 32 -11.64 7.27 4.73
C PRO A 32 -11.87 7.08 6.25
N ASP A 33 -13.13 7.03 6.67
CA ASP A 33 -13.57 6.81 8.05
C ASP A 33 -13.73 5.33 8.43
N TYR A 34 -13.07 4.43 7.69
CA TYR A 34 -13.23 3.01 7.88
C TYR A 34 -12.82 2.57 9.31
N PRO A 35 -13.73 1.92 10.07
CA PRO A 35 -13.54 1.62 11.50
C PRO A 35 -12.58 0.45 11.76
N GLY A 36 -12.08 -0.24 10.73
CA GLY A 36 -11.17 -1.37 10.86
C GLY A 36 -11.82 -2.75 10.65
N GLU A 37 -13.11 -2.81 10.31
CA GLU A 37 -13.83 -4.07 10.05
C GLU A 37 -14.74 -3.93 8.82
N ALA A 38 -14.62 -4.82 7.82
CA ALA A 38 -15.49 -4.89 6.66
C ALA A 38 -15.98 -6.31 6.54
N ALA A 39 -17.30 -6.48 6.45
CA ALA A 39 -17.93 -7.78 6.23
C ALA A 39 -17.46 -8.87 7.23
N GLY A 40 -17.16 -8.49 8.48
CA GLY A 40 -16.69 -9.43 9.52
C GLY A 40 -15.27 -9.95 9.32
N ARG A 41 -14.48 -9.35 8.40
CA ARG A 41 -13.04 -9.60 8.24
C ARG A 41 -12.29 -8.35 8.68
N ASN A 42 -11.21 -8.55 9.43
CA ASN A 42 -10.25 -7.50 9.73
C ASN A 42 -9.16 -7.51 8.65
N PRO A 43 -8.91 -6.38 7.97
CA PRO A 43 -7.75 -6.27 7.12
C PRO A 43 -6.49 -6.32 8.00
N LEU A 44 -5.39 -6.83 7.43
CA LEU A 44 -4.08 -6.79 8.06
C LEU A 44 -3.68 -5.34 8.34
N VAL A 45 -3.77 -4.49 7.32
CA VAL A 45 -3.40 -3.08 7.44
C VAL A 45 -4.27 -2.23 6.54
N VAL A 46 -4.60 -1.02 7.02
CA VAL A 46 -5.29 0.01 6.24
C VAL A 46 -4.31 1.12 5.96
N LEU A 47 -3.92 1.25 4.69
CA LEU A 47 -2.96 2.23 4.21
C LEU A 47 -3.69 3.48 3.71
N LYS A 48 -3.22 4.66 4.12
CA LYS A 48 -3.83 5.95 3.77
C LYS A 48 -3.11 6.57 2.56
N PRO A 49 -3.68 6.53 1.35
CA PRO A 49 -2.99 6.97 0.14
C PRO A 49 -2.65 8.45 0.15
N ILE A 50 -3.54 9.31 0.68
CA ILE A 50 -3.31 10.75 0.78
C ILE A 50 -2.02 11.09 1.53
N ARG A 51 -1.61 10.26 2.49
CA ARG A 51 -0.38 10.47 3.28
C ARG A 51 0.85 9.85 2.63
N LEU A 52 0.69 8.79 1.85
CA LEU A 52 1.79 7.96 1.37
C LEU A 52 2.24 8.30 -0.06
N VAL A 53 1.31 8.64 -0.95
CA VAL A 53 1.62 8.83 -2.38
C VAL A 53 1.39 10.25 -2.87
N ASN A 54 0.76 11.12 -2.08
CA ASN A 54 0.53 12.51 -2.44
C ASN A 54 1.80 13.38 -2.31
N GLU A 55 2.83 12.87 -1.62
CA GLU A 55 4.14 13.55 -1.53
C GLU A 55 4.93 13.46 -2.85
N PHE A 56 4.51 12.60 -3.79
CA PHE A 56 5.18 12.39 -5.07
C PHE A 56 4.32 12.88 -6.24
N GLU A 57 4.81 13.87 -7.00
CA GLU A 57 4.14 14.35 -8.21
C GLU A 57 3.96 13.24 -9.26
N LEU A 58 4.98 12.39 -9.47
CA LEU A 58 4.94 11.28 -10.43
C LEU A 58 4.91 9.92 -9.71
N LEU A 59 4.09 9.01 -10.24
CA LEU A 59 3.99 7.64 -9.75
C LEU A 59 5.33 6.89 -9.85
N ASP A 60 6.10 7.12 -10.91
CA ASP A 60 7.41 6.48 -11.09
C ASP A 60 8.36 6.76 -9.91
N PHE A 61 8.36 7.98 -9.37
CA PHE A 61 9.16 8.29 -8.17
C PHE A 61 8.71 7.46 -6.97
N ALA A 62 7.40 7.41 -6.70
CA ALA A 62 6.84 6.61 -5.61
C ALA A 62 7.13 5.10 -5.77
N LEU A 63 7.20 4.59 -7.00
CA LEU A 63 7.51 3.18 -7.27
C LEU A 63 8.98 2.81 -7.02
N THR A 64 9.87 3.81 -7.04
CA THR A 64 11.32 3.62 -6.80
C THR A 64 11.78 4.16 -5.45
N ASP A 65 10.93 4.86 -4.72
CA ASP A 65 11.30 5.50 -3.46
C ASP A 65 11.50 4.47 -2.35
N GLU A 66 12.75 4.28 -1.93
CA GLU A 66 13.09 3.26 -0.93
C GLU A 66 12.45 3.53 0.44
N GLY A 67 12.22 4.80 0.79
CA GLY A 67 11.59 5.19 2.06
C GLY A 67 10.12 4.80 2.09
N LEU A 68 9.38 5.12 1.03
CA LEU A 68 7.98 4.76 0.85
C LEU A 68 7.81 3.25 0.78
N LEU A 69 8.62 2.57 -0.05
CA LEU A 69 8.57 1.12 -0.19
C LEU A 69 8.86 0.44 1.15
N SER A 70 9.90 0.88 1.89
CA SER A 70 10.21 0.31 3.20
C SER A 70 9.11 0.58 4.22
N THR A 71 8.50 1.77 4.21
CA THR A 71 7.37 2.12 5.09
C THR A 71 6.18 1.19 4.85
N ILE A 72 5.83 0.95 3.59
CA ILE A 72 4.74 0.03 3.22
C ILE A 72 5.10 -1.41 3.61
N GLU A 73 6.32 -1.84 3.34
CA GLU A 73 6.79 -3.19 3.70
C GLU A 73 6.74 -3.43 5.20
N GLU A 74 7.17 -2.45 5.98
CA GLU A 74 7.15 -2.51 7.44
C GLU A 74 5.73 -2.52 7.98
N ALA A 75 4.83 -1.68 7.45
CA ALA A 75 3.42 -1.66 7.84
C ALA A 75 2.74 -3.01 7.56
N VAL A 76 2.98 -3.60 6.38
CA VAL A 76 2.45 -4.93 6.02
C VAL A 76 3.06 -6.02 6.90
N ARG A 77 4.38 -5.99 7.14
CA ARG A 77 5.06 -7.00 7.96
C ARG A 77 4.68 -6.92 9.43
N SER A 78 4.53 -5.71 9.97
CA SER A 78 4.07 -5.47 11.34
C SER A 78 2.66 -6.00 11.57
N ALA A 79 1.82 -5.95 10.53
CA ALA A 79 0.50 -6.56 10.54
C ALA A 79 0.51 -8.10 10.36
N GLY A 80 1.67 -8.73 10.14
CA GLY A 80 1.80 -10.17 9.89
C GLY A 80 1.68 -10.58 8.42
N GLY A 81 1.58 -9.63 7.50
CA GLY A 81 1.57 -9.87 6.06
C GLY A 81 2.96 -10.07 5.45
N GLN A 82 2.98 -10.56 4.21
CA GLN A 82 4.22 -10.70 3.44
C GLN A 82 4.13 -9.91 2.13
N CYS A 83 5.16 -9.12 1.89
CA CYS A 83 5.34 -8.36 0.66
C CYS A 83 6.79 -8.44 0.18
N SER A 84 6.99 -8.26 -1.11
CA SER A 84 8.30 -8.25 -1.72
C SER A 84 8.36 -7.15 -2.77
N ARG A 85 9.44 -6.38 -2.75
CA ARG A 85 9.78 -5.46 -3.83
C ARG A 85 10.15 -6.25 -5.10
N GLU A 86 9.73 -5.77 -6.27
CA GLU A 86 10.34 -6.22 -7.52
C GLU A 86 11.86 -6.00 -7.44
N PRO A 87 12.68 -6.91 -8.00
CA PRO A 87 14.09 -6.65 -8.17
C PRO A 87 14.21 -5.44 -9.08
N GLY A 88 14.43 -4.27 -8.48
CA GLY A 88 14.70 -3.05 -9.22
C GLY A 88 15.83 -3.35 -10.19
N ALA A 89 15.73 -2.80 -11.40
CA ALA A 89 16.84 -2.69 -12.32
C ALA A 89 17.95 -1.88 -11.64
N GLN A 90 18.70 -2.51 -10.74
CA GLN A 90 20.02 -2.05 -10.34
C GLN A 90 20.86 -2.13 -11.61
N GLY A 91 21.40 -0.98 -11.98
CA GLY A 91 22.02 -0.73 -13.28
C GLY A 91 23.00 -1.82 -13.72
N ARG A 92 22.93 -2.11 -15.02
CA ARG A 92 24.12 -2.47 -15.79
C ARG A 92 24.65 -1.21 -16.47
#